data_AF-A0A969SYL9-F1
#
_entry.id   AF-A0A969SYL9-F1
#
_cell.length_a   1.000
_cell.length_b   1.000
_cell.length_c   1.000
_cell.angle_alpha   90.00
_cell.angle_beta   90.00
_cell.angle_gamma   90.00
#
_symmetry.space_group_name_H-M   'P 1'
#
loop_
_entity.id
_entity.type
_entity.pdbx_description
1 polymer ?
#
loop_
_entity_poly.entity_id
_entity_poly.type
_entity_poly.pdbx_seq_one_letter_code
_entity_poly.pdbx_strand_id
1 'polypeptide(L)'
;ARFNSKQQAWIDFLGTVLFLIPFCILGIWVTINPVLQSWGRLPDGTWGTWEISPDANGLPRAPIKTMIPISLLLLLLQGISQAIKYWAVIQNYSNIADQIRLETAEQIKVD
;
A
#
# COMPACT_ATOMS: atom_id res chain seq x y z
N ALA A 1 18.12 21.32 -11.45
CA ALA A 1 17.06 21.85 -12.33
C ALA A 1 15.80 22.09 -11.49
N ARG A 2 15.13 23.24 -11.62
CA ARG A 2 13.84 23.50 -10.94
C ARG A 2 12.72 22.91 -11.80
N PHE A 3 12.13 21.80 -11.37
CA PHE A 3 10.96 21.25 -12.06
C PHE A 3 9.75 22.15 -11.80
N ASN A 4 8.92 22.35 -12.83
CA ASN A 4 7.64 23.01 -12.68
C ASN A 4 6.69 22.09 -11.89
N SER A 5 5.78 22.62 -11.06
CA SER A 5 4.86 21.83 -10.22
C SER A 5 4.06 20.81 -11.04
N LYS A 6 3.74 21.13 -12.29
CA LYS A 6 3.10 20.18 -13.23
C LYS A 6 4.00 19.05 -13.68
N GLN A 7 5.29 19.31 -13.92
CA GLN A 7 6.24 18.28 -14.32
C GLN A 7 6.50 17.31 -13.17
N GLN A 8 6.61 17.84 -11.94
CA GLN A 8 6.73 17.02 -10.74
C GLN A 8 5.49 16.15 -10.54
N ALA A 9 4.28 16.73 -10.61
CA ALA A 9 3.03 15.98 -10.51
C ALA A 9 2.89 14.87 -11.58
N TRP A 10 3.37 15.10 -12.80
CA TRP A 10 3.40 14.06 -13.84
C TRP A 10 4.33 12.90 -13.49
N ILE A 11 5.51 13.19 -12.97
CA ILE A 11 6.48 12.16 -12.56
C ILE A 11 5.92 11.37 -11.37
N ASP A 12 5.36 12.05 -10.37
CA ASP A 12 4.79 11.40 -9.19
C ASP A 12 3.56 10.55 -9.54
N PHE A 13 2.69 11.04 -10.42
CA PHE A 13 1.56 10.28 -10.94
C PHE A 13 2.02 9.02 -11.68
N LEU A 14 2.94 9.17 -12.63
CA LEU A 14 3.43 8.04 -13.41
C LEU A 14 4.19 7.04 -12.54
N GLY A 15 4.97 7.54 -11.58
CA GLY A 15 5.65 6.76 -10.56
C GLY A 15 4.68 5.91 -9.74
N THR A 16 3.60 6.53 -9.28
CA THR A 16 2.57 5.85 -8.49
C THR A 16 1.85 4.79 -9.31
N VAL A 17 1.47 5.11 -10.55
CA VAL A 17 0.70 4.19 -11.41
C VAL A 17 1.55 3.04 -11.95
N LEU A 18 2.78 3.29 -12.38
CA LEU A 18 3.63 2.27 -13.02
C LEU A 18 4.51 1.48 -12.04
N PHE A 19 4.76 1.99 -10.83
CA PHE A 19 5.60 1.28 -9.86
C PHE A 19 4.83 0.94 -8.59
N LEU A 20 4.19 1.90 -7.92
CA LEU A 20 3.56 1.67 -6.61
C LEU A 20 2.34 0.76 -6.71
N ILE A 21 1.42 1.04 -7.64
CA ILE A 21 0.22 0.21 -7.85
C ILE A 21 0.59 -1.25 -8.20
N PRO A 22 1.40 -1.54 -9.24
CA PRO A 22 1.74 -2.92 -9.56
C PRO A 22 2.56 -3.60 -8.47
N PHE A 23 3.43 -2.87 -7.76
CA PHE A 23 4.15 -3.40 -6.59
C PHE A 23 3.18 -3.84 -5.48
N CYS A 24 2.20 -2.99 -5.13
CA CYS A 24 1.20 -3.35 -4.13
C CYS A 24 0.33 -4.53 -4.57
N ILE A 25 -0.10 -4.57 -5.84
CA ILE A 25 -0.91 -5.67 -6.38
C ILE A 25 -0.12 -7.00 -6.33
N LEU A 26 1.12 -7.01 -6.82
CA LEU A 26 1.98 -8.19 -6.77
C LEU A 26 2.28 -8.61 -5.33
N GLY A 27 2.53 -7.65 -4.43
CA GLY A 27 2.74 -7.91 -3.02
C GLY A 27 1.52 -8.57 -2.37
N ILE A 28 0.32 -8.06 -2.63
CA ILE A 28 -0.95 -8.66 -2.15
C ILE A 28 -1.12 -10.06 -2.74
N TRP A 29 -0.90 -10.24 -4.04
CA TRP A 29 -1.03 -11.54 -4.71
C TRP A 29 -0.11 -12.62 -4.10
N VAL A 30 1.15 -12.26 -3.86
CA VAL A 30 2.15 -13.17 -3.29
C VAL A 30 1.87 -13.43 -1.80
N THR A 31 1.38 -12.45 -1.06
CA THR A 31 1.14 -12.57 0.39
C THR A 31 -0.19 -13.24 0.75
N ILE A 32 -1.19 -13.22 -0.14
CA ILE A 32 -2.48 -13.88 0.09
C ILE A 32 -2.32 -15.40 0.31
N ASN A 33 -1.52 -16.08 -0.52
CA ASN A 33 -1.32 -17.53 -0.41
C ASN A 33 -0.73 -17.98 0.95
N PRO A 34 0.42 -17.45 1.41
CA PRO A 34 0.99 -17.82 2.70
C PRO A 34 0.13 -17.37 3.88
N VAL A 35 -0.66 -16.30 3.72
CA VAL A 35 -1.66 -15.90 4.72
C VAL A 35 -2.75 -16.96 4.82
N LEU A 36 -3.41 -17.32 3.71
CA LEU A 36 -4.47 -18.32 3.70
C LEU A 36 -4.00 -19.68 4.23
N GLN A 37 -2.79 -20.10 3.87
CA GLN A 37 -2.18 -21.32 4.42
C GLN A 37 -2.02 -21.22 5.94
N SER A 38 -1.55 -20.08 6.45
CA SER A 38 -1.38 -19.89 7.90
C SER A 38 -2.72 -19.86 8.66
N TRP A 39 -3.83 -19.52 8.00
CA TRP A 39 -5.20 -19.61 8.52
C TRP A 39 -5.81 -21.02 8.40
N GLY A 40 -5.04 -22.02 7.96
CA GLY A 40 -5.46 -23.41 7.88
C GLY A 40 -6.04 -23.84 6.52
N ARG A 41 -5.86 -23.05 5.45
CA ARG A 41 -6.29 -23.46 4.10
C ARG A 41 -5.32 -24.49 3.51
N LEU A 42 -5.76 -25.74 3.38
CA LEU A 42 -4.97 -26.78 2.71
C LEU A 42 -4.98 -26.59 1.18
N PRO A 43 -3.98 -27.16 0.46
CA PRO A 43 -3.91 -27.10 -1.01
C PRO A 43 -5.13 -27.67 -1.73
N ASP A 44 -5.86 -28.59 -1.09
CA ASP A 44 -7.08 -29.24 -1.57
C ASP A 44 -8.35 -28.37 -1.39
N GLY A 45 -8.21 -27.15 -0.86
CA GLY A 45 -9.35 -26.25 -0.58
C GLY A 45 -10.14 -26.61 0.68
N THR A 46 -9.73 -27.67 1.39
CA THR A 46 -10.26 -28.03 2.69
C THR A 46 -9.65 -27.15 3.79
N TRP A 47 -10.46 -26.83 4.81
CA TRP A 47 -10.03 -26.06 5.97
C TRP A 47 -9.58 -27.03 7.07
N GLY A 48 -8.28 -27.05 7.35
CA GLY A 48 -7.68 -27.82 8.43
C GLY A 48 -7.50 -27.00 9.70
N THR A 49 -6.76 -27.55 10.65
CA THR A 49 -6.37 -26.87 11.87
C THR A 49 -5.40 -25.73 11.60
N TRP A 50 -5.54 -24.64 12.34
CA TRP A 50 -4.65 -23.50 12.28
C TRP A 50 -3.20 -23.89 12.59
N GLU A 51 -2.24 -23.32 11.85
CA GLU A 51 -0.82 -23.45 12.19
C GLU A 51 -0.56 -22.74 13.53
N ILE A 52 -0.50 -23.54 14.59
CA ILE A 52 -0.15 -23.11 15.95
C ILE A 52 1.35 -23.32 16.14
N SER A 53 2.02 -22.29 16.68
CA SER A 53 3.45 -22.38 17.00
C SER A 53 3.69 -23.54 17.98
N PRO A 54 4.73 -24.39 17.78
CA PRO A 54 5.08 -25.45 18.73
C PRO A 54 5.67 -24.94 20.06
N ASP A 55 5.78 -23.62 20.24
CA ASP A 55 6.13 -22.98 21.51
C ASP A 55 4.99 -23.14 22.55
N ALA A 56 5.37 -23.25 23.82
CA ALA A 56 4.52 -23.58 24.98
C ALA A 56 3.38 -22.59 25.33
N ASN A 57 2.98 -21.72 24.40
CA ASN A 57 1.82 -20.83 24.54
C ASN A 57 1.08 -20.53 23.21
N GLY A 58 1.32 -21.30 22.15
CA GLY A 58 0.44 -21.44 20.98
C GLY A 58 -0.14 -20.16 20.37
N LEU A 59 0.65 -19.08 20.21
CA LEU A 59 0.16 -17.86 19.57
C LEU A 59 -0.16 -18.15 18.09
N PRO A 60 -1.38 -17.81 17.61
CA PRO A 60 -1.68 -17.86 16.19
C PRO A 60 -0.70 -16.94 15.44
N ARG A 61 0.08 -17.50 14.51
CA ARG A 61 1.02 -16.70 13.68
C ARG A 61 0.31 -15.98 12.53
N ALA A 62 -0.95 -16.35 12.28
CA ALA A 62 -1.73 -15.86 11.16
C ALA A 62 -2.18 -14.38 11.26
N PRO A 63 -2.49 -13.79 12.42
CA PRO A 63 -2.80 -12.36 12.56
C PRO A 63 -1.62 -11.44 12.21
N ILE A 64 -0.39 -11.87 12.51
CA ILE A 64 0.81 -11.10 12.16
C ILE A 64 1.04 -11.17 10.64
N LYS A 65 0.86 -12.35 10.05
CA LYS A 65 0.99 -12.51 8.59
C LYS A 65 -0.08 -11.73 7.82
N THR A 66 -1.29 -11.55 8.36
CA THR A 66 -2.35 -10.73 7.71
C THR A 66 -2.08 -9.24 7.77
N MET A 67 -1.28 -8.74 8.72
CA MET A 67 -0.92 -7.31 8.75
C MET A 67 -0.15 -6.88 7.49
N ILE A 68 0.55 -7.81 6.83
CA ILE A 68 1.33 -7.53 5.61
C ILE A 68 0.43 -7.19 4.40
N PRO A 69 -0.54 -8.03 3.98
CA PRO A 69 -1.45 -7.64 2.91
C PRO A 69 -2.35 -6.46 3.30
N ILE A 70 -2.69 -6.31 4.58
CA ILE A 70 -3.47 -5.15 5.06
C ILE A 70 -2.67 -3.86 4.89
N SER A 71 -1.39 -3.83 5.27
CA SER A 71 -0.56 -2.63 5.10
C SER A 71 -0.35 -2.30 3.62
N LEU A 72 -0.13 -3.30 2.77
CA LEU A 72 -0.05 -3.12 1.32
C LEU A 72 -1.35 -2.61 0.71
N LEU A 73 -2.51 -3.08 1.20
CA LEU A 73 -3.82 -2.62 0.75
C LEU A 73 -4.07 -1.16 1.17
N LEU A 74 -3.74 -0.80 2.41
CA LEU A 74 -3.84 0.58 2.89
C LEU A 74 -2.88 1.51 2.13
N LEU A 75 -1.68 1.03 1.82
CA LEU A 75 -0.70 1.77 1.01
C LEU A 75 -1.21 1.96 -0.43
N LEU A 76 -1.83 0.94 -1.03
CA LEU A 76 -2.45 1.04 -2.34
C LEU A 76 -3.57 2.09 -2.35
N LEU A 77 -4.43 2.10 -1.33
CA LEU A 77 -5.51 3.08 -1.21
C LEU A 77 -4.97 4.51 -1.08
N GLN A 78 -3.91 4.69 -0.28
CA GLN A 78 -3.21 5.97 -0.15
C GLN A 78 -2.57 6.40 -1.47
N GLY A 79 -1.89 5.49 -2.17
CA GLY A 79 -1.31 5.75 -3.49
C GLY A 79 -2.36 6.17 -4.52
N ILE A 80 -3.53 5.53 -4.54
CA ILE A 80 -4.64 5.91 -5.42
C ILE A 80 -5.13 7.33 -5.09
N SER A 81 -5.30 7.66 -3.80
CA SER A 81 -5.69 9.01 -3.36
C SER A 81 -4.71 10.08 -3.86
N GLN A 82 -3.40 9.83 -3.71
CA GLN A 82 -2.36 10.74 -4.20
C GLN A 82 -2.33 10.83 -5.73
N ALA A 83 -2.49 9.72 -6.45
CA ALA A 83 -2.56 9.71 -7.91
C ALA A 83 -3.70 10.60 -8.43
N ILE A 84 -4.87 10.56 -7.79
CA ILE A 84 -5.99 11.45 -8.15
C ILE A 84 -5.65 12.92 -7.91
N LYS A 85 -5.01 13.24 -6.77
CA LYS A 85 -4.55 14.61 -6.47
C LYS A 85 -3.54 15.11 -7.51
N TYR A 86 -2.56 14.30 -7.91
CA TYR A 86 -1.60 14.67 -8.96
C TYR A 86 -2.28 14.89 -10.31
N TRP A 87 -3.25 14.03 -10.67
CA TRP A 87 -4.05 14.22 -11.87
C TRP A 87 -4.81 15.56 -11.89
N ALA A 88 -5.36 15.98 -10.74
CA ALA A 88 -6.03 17.26 -10.62
C ALA A 88 -5.05 18.44 -10.78
N VAL A 89 -3.83 18.34 -10.25
CA VAL A 89 -2.77 19.36 -10.47
C VAL A 89 -2.40 19.48 -11.95
N ILE A 90 -2.35 18.36 -12.68
CA ILE A 90 -2.10 18.35 -14.13
C ILE A 90 -3.19 19.11 -14.89
N GLN A 91 -4.45 18.97 -14.45
CA GLN A 91 -5.61 19.72 -14.97
C GLN A 91 -5.65 21.21 -14.57
N ASN A 92 -4.59 21.72 -13.92
CA ASN A 92 -4.43 23.12 -13.56
C ASN A 92 -5.26 23.58 -12.34
N TYR A 93 -5.67 22.65 -11.46
CA TYR A 93 -6.25 23.00 -10.16
C TYR A 93 -5.17 23.48 -9.18
N SER A 94 -4.91 24.80 -9.18
CA SER A 94 -3.86 25.43 -8.36
C SER A 94 -4.06 25.22 -6.85
N ASN A 95 -5.31 25.24 -6.37
CA ASN A 95 -5.64 25.05 -4.95
C ASN A 95 -5.18 23.70 -4.39
N ILE A 96 -5.09 22.66 -5.23
CA ILE A 96 -4.69 21.31 -4.82
C ILE A 96 -3.16 21.20 -4.72
N ALA A 97 -2.43 21.94 -5.57
CA ALA A 97 -0.97 21.96 -5.52
C ALA A 97 -0.46 22.53 -4.18
N ASP A 98 -1.12 23.56 -3.66
CA ASP A 98 -0.80 24.14 -2.36
C ASP A 98 -1.13 23.19 -1.22
N GLN A 99 -2.27 22.49 -1.28
CA GLN A 99 -2.63 21.47 -0.30
C GLN A 99 -1.60 20.33 -0.22
N ILE A 100 -1.19 19.78 -1.38
CA ILE A 100 -0.17 18.71 -1.41
C ILE A 100 1.15 19.20 -0.78
N ARG A 101 1.55 20.44 -1.06
CA ARG A 101 2.77 21.02 -0.50
C ARG A 101 2.69 21.20 1.01
N LEU A 102 1.53 21.63 1.53
CA LEU A 102 1.29 21.77 2.97
C LEU A 102 1.26 20.42 3.66
N GLU A 103 0.56 19.43 3.10
CA GLU A 103 0.55 18.04 3.60
C GLU A 103 1.99 17.49 3.68
N THR A 104 2.79 17.70 2.63
CA THR A 104 4.19 17.25 2.60
C THR A 104 5.05 17.99 3.64
N ALA A 105 4.88 19.30 3.79
CA ALA A 105 5.63 20.10 4.75
C ALA A 105 5.24 19.81 6.21
N GLU A 106 3.98 19.43 6.46
CA GLU A 106 3.50 18.99 7.76
C GLU A 106 4.10 17.63 8.11
N GLN A 107 4.06 16.66 7.18
CA GLN A 107 4.66 15.33 7.39
C GLN A 107 6.15 15.40 7.72
N ILE A 108 6.93 16.23 7.01
CA ILE A 108 8.38 16.41 7.26
C ILE A 108 8.67 17.01 8.64
N LYS A 109 7.74 17.74 9.24
CA LYS A 109 7.91 18.34 10.58
C LYS A 109 7.58 17.40 11.73
N VAL A 110 6.88 16.30 11.45
CA VAL A 110 6.42 15.35 12.47
C VAL A 110 7.47 14.26 12.74
N ASP A 111 8.44 14.09 11.82
CA ASP A 111 9.65 13.27 11.97
C ASP A 111 10.78 14.01 12.71
#